data_AF-A0AAU2ZCK6-F1
#
_entry.id   AF-A0AAU2ZCK6-F1
#
_cell.length_a   1.000
_cell.length_b   1.000
_cell.length_c   1.000
_cell.angle_alpha   90.00
_cell.angle_beta   90.00
_cell.angle_gamma   90.00
#
_symmetry.space_group_name_H-M   'P 1'
#
loop_
_entity.id
_entity.type
_entity.pdbx_description
1 polymer ?
#
loop_
_entity_poly.entity_id
_entity_poly.type
_entity_poly.pdbx_seq_one_letter_code
_entity_poly.pdbx_strand_id
1 'polypeptide(L)'
;MSGQRARRHIVRGLALLGTVLVLVLFGGVGGASAHAALTGTDPQDGSVVKEAPTQITLTFTESVGLLDDSFRVITPENRRVHTGKPAHVGDRANTASVSLPDGMGTGTFTVAWRVVSADSHPVSGAFTFSIGKPSATTAALPTASAEDTVAGNLYDITRYVAYGGLAVLIGAAVFVLACGYPGSVHRLLLAGWWTLLVSTLALLLLRGPYERGSGLSAAIDPAVLRETLTSRPGIALVARLVLLGAVAFYPVRARERRRVVGALGGLLALGLAVTWAAAEHASAGIQVPVAMVSSVLHLLAMAVWLGGLTALLTALYRQAEPVPAAVVTRFSRLALTSVAVLAVTGVYQSWRGLGSWDALTSTSYGRLLVVKLCAVLLLLVGAGYSRRWTGRLATDTATVASVPVAVRERVPEVVGAPGAPGASGDSKDVRADVAGEAVAEAGPYRRGLRRSVLAEVSVGIVVLVVTTLLTGTQPGRAATESAAAVSAAEQPTGSSTLIPFDVGTPGGRGKVQIELAPGRVGENSVQAVIFGPDGGIATVPELRLTFSLPKQDVGPIDAQLTDKGGYWATDGLTLPLAGTWTMKATVRTTDIDQVTVSKTVNIG
;
A
#
# COMPACT_ATOMS: atom_id res chain seq x y z
N MET A 1 14.41 28.77 -39.17
CA MET A 1 13.59 29.21 -38.01
C MET A 1 12.54 28.20 -37.52
N SER A 2 12.17 27.15 -38.28
CA SER A 2 11.14 26.17 -37.88
C SER A 2 11.58 25.16 -36.80
N GLY A 3 12.86 24.77 -36.78
CA GLY A 3 13.40 23.79 -35.82
C GLY A 3 13.42 24.27 -34.35
N GLN A 4 13.76 25.53 -34.11
CA GLN A 4 13.76 26.12 -32.75
C GLN A 4 12.35 26.26 -32.16
N ARG A 5 11.33 26.56 -32.99
CA ARG A 5 9.92 26.62 -32.56
C ARG A 5 9.42 25.24 -32.15
N ALA A 6 9.68 24.20 -32.95
CA ALA A 6 9.32 22.82 -32.61
C ALA A 6 9.99 22.33 -31.31
N ARG A 7 11.25 22.69 -31.08
CA ARG A 7 12.00 22.39 -29.83
C ARG A 7 11.36 23.07 -28.62
N ARG A 8 10.90 24.32 -28.73
CA ARG A 8 10.21 25.06 -27.66
C ARG A 8 8.84 24.47 -27.29
N HIS A 9 8.06 24.00 -28.28
CA HIS A 9 6.74 23.41 -28.00
C HIS A 9 6.83 22.06 -27.28
N ILE A 10 7.85 21.24 -27.60
CA ILE A 10 8.08 19.95 -26.93
C ILE A 10 8.64 20.15 -25.52
N VAL A 11 9.53 21.13 -25.32
CA VAL A 11 10.04 21.50 -23.97
C VAL A 11 8.91 22.05 -23.09
N ARG A 12 8.01 22.87 -23.63
CA ARG A 12 6.79 23.28 -22.94
C ARG A 12 5.89 22.08 -22.64
N GLY A 13 5.78 21.12 -23.55
CA GLY A 13 5.04 19.88 -23.36
C GLY A 13 5.61 19.00 -22.24
N LEU A 14 6.94 18.83 -22.17
CA LEU A 14 7.62 18.07 -21.10
C LEU A 14 7.64 18.81 -19.76
N ALA A 15 7.72 20.14 -19.78
CA ALA A 15 7.58 20.95 -18.57
C ALA A 15 6.14 20.89 -18.04
N LEU A 16 5.12 21.03 -18.91
CA LEU A 16 3.71 20.81 -18.58
C LEU A 16 3.46 19.37 -18.11
N LEU A 17 4.14 18.38 -18.68
CA LEU A 17 4.07 16.99 -18.25
C LEU A 17 4.65 16.79 -16.86
N GLY A 18 5.80 17.41 -16.58
CA GLY A 18 6.39 17.46 -15.25
C GLY A 18 5.46 18.15 -14.26
N THR A 19 4.82 19.26 -14.64
CA THR A 19 3.84 19.99 -13.82
C THR A 19 2.54 19.21 -13.63
N VAL A 20 2.07 18.45 -14.62
CA VAL A 20 0.89 17.57 -14.50
C VAL A 20 1.21 16.34 -13.64
N LEU A 21 2.39 15.73 -13.81
CA LEU A 21 2.83 14.62 -12.95
C LEU A 21 2.97 15.07 -11.50
N VAL A 22 3.55 16.26 -11.28
CA VAL A 22 3.55 17.00 -10.02
C VAL A 22 2.10 17.15 -9.54
N LEU A 23 1.22 17.87 -10.24
CA LEU A 23 -0.15 18.16 -9.80
C LEU A 23 -1.01 16.91 -9.54
N VAL A 24 -0.80 15.81 -10.27
CA VAL A 24 -1.52 14.55 -10.05
C VAL A 24 -0.93 13.77 -8.86
N LEU A 25 0.37 13.85 -8.61
CA LEU A 25 0.98 13.39 -7.35
C LEU A 25 0.52 14.24 -6.15
N PHE A 26 0.19 15.53 -6.35
CA PHE A 26 -0.37 16.41 -5.31
C PHE A 26 -1.89 16.25 -5.10
N GLY A 27 -2.63 15.66 -6.05
CA GLY A 27 -4.10 15.57 -6.03
C GLY A 27 -4.67 14.28 -5.44
N GLY A 28 -3.83 13.30 -5.11
CA GLY A 28 -4.23 12.01 -4.54
C GLY A 28 -4.57 12.10 -3.05
N VAL A 29 -5.59 12.87 -2.69
CA VAL A 29 -6.21 12.84 -1.35
C VAL A 29 -7.10 11.60 -1.28
N GLY A 30 -6.48 10.42 -1.27
CA GLY A 30 -7.14 9.17 -0.94
C GLY A 30 -6.69 8.78 0.46
N GLY A 31 -7.61 8.72 1.42
CA GLY A 31 -7.31 8.26 2.77
C GLY A 31 -6.52 6.97 2.70
N ALA A 32 -5.31 6.98 3.28
CA ALA A 32 -4.47 5.80 3.38
C ALA A 32 -5.26 4.74 4.16
N SER A 33 -5.62 3.67 3.47
CA SER A 33 -6.25 2.50 4.08
C SER A 33 -5.13 1.61 4.62
N ALA A 34 -5.18 1.37 5.93
CA ALA A 34 -4.12 0.78 6.72
C ALA A 34 -3.60 -0.57 6.19
N HIS A 35 -2.29 -0.68 5.95
CA HIS A 35 -1.62 -1.95 5.61
C HIS A 35 -1.66 -2.93 6.80
N ALA A 36 -1.31 -2.45 8.01
CA ALA A 36 -1.58 -3.18 9.25
C ALA A 36 -3.00 -2.90 9.73
N ALA A 37 -3.92 -3.75 9.32
CA ALA A 37 -5.29 -3.63 9.75
C ALA A 37 -5.54 -4.40 11.05
N LEU A 38 -6.33 -3.79 11.92
CA LEU A 38 -6.70 -4.36 13.21
C LEU A 38 -7.64 -5.56 12.98
N THR A 39 -7.28 -6.69 13.59
CA THR A 39 -8.03 -7.96 13.51
C THR A 39 -8.65 -8.35 14.85
N GLY A 40 -8.21 -7.77 15.96
CA GLY A 40 -8.84 -8.05 17.25
C GLY A 40 -8.26 -7.19 18.36
N THR A 41 -9.09 -6.99 19.39
CA THR A 41 -8.71 -6.28 20.61
C THR A 41 -9.04 -7.14 21.83
N ASP A 42 -8.25 -7.00 22.88
CA ASP A 42 -8.57 -7.53 24.19
C ASP A 42 -8.32 -6.42 25.23
N PRO A 43 -9.35 -5.89 25.92
CA PRO A 43 -10.77 -6.25 25.80
C PRO A 43 -11.35 -6.04 24.39
N GLN A 44 -12.39 -6.79 24.05
CA GLN A 44 -13.10 -6.64 22.78
C GLN A 44 -13.75 -5.25 22.67
N ASP A 45 -13.81 -4.70 21.46
CA ASP A 45 -14.47 -3.41 21.24
C ASP A 45 -15.95 -3.47 21.66
N GLY A 46 -16.38 -2.45 22.40
CA GLY A 46 -17.71 -2.34 23.00
C GLY A 46 -17.96 -3.28 24.18
N SER A 47 -17.01 -4.11 24.58
CA SER A 47 -17.22 -5.09 25.66
C SER A 47 -17.37 -4.44 27.04
N VAL A 48 -18.08 -5.13 27.92
CA VAL A 48 -18.20 -4.79 29.35
C VAL A 48 -17.48 -5.86 30.16
N VAL A 49 -16.38 -5.49 30.81
CA VAL A 49 -15.58 -6.36 31.68
C VAL A 49 -15.96 -6.13 33.14
N LYS A 50 -15.95 -7.20 33.95
CA LYS A 50 -16.31 -7.12 35.38
C LYS A 50 -15.27 -6.35 36.18
N GLU A 51 -14.00 -6.60 35.89
CA GLU A 51 -12.85 -6.00 36.57
C GLU A 51 -11.93 -5.32 35.56
N ALA A 52 -11.10 -4.41 36.06
CA ALA A 52 -10.10 -3.74 35.25
C ALA A 52 -9.12 -4.77 34.66
N PRO A 53 -8.91 -4.80 33.34
CA PRO A 53 -7.94 -5.69 32.73
C PRO A 53 -6.52 -5.23 33.10
N THR A 54 -5.60 -6.16 33.28
CA THR A 54 -4.19 -5.85 33.61
C THR A 54 -3.42 -5.30 32.39
N GLN A 55 -3.92 -5.56 31.19
CA GLN A 55 -3.34 -5.07 29.94
C GLN A 55 -4.40 -4.92 28.85
N ILE A 56 -4.10 -4.09 27.85
CA ILE A 56 -4.81 -4.08 26.57
C ILE A 56 -3.93 -4.73 25.52
N THR A 57 -4.53 -5.50 24.63
CA THR A 57 -3.86 -6.13 23.48
C THR A 57 -4.55 -5.74 22.17
N LEU A 58 -3.76 -5.46 21.13
CA LEU A 58 -4.19 -5.21 19.76
C LEU A 58 -3.51 -6.20 18.82
N THR A 59 -4.28 -6.91 18.00
CA THR A 59 -3.75 -7.87 17.03
C THR A 59 -3.94 -7.36 15.60
N PHE A 60 -2.89 -7.41 14.78
CA PHE A 60 -2.87 -6.89 13.43
C PHE A 60 -2.59 -7.99 12.38
N THR A 61 -2.94 -7.71 11.12
CA THR A 61 -2.63 -8.55 9.95
C THR A 61 -1.12 -8.71 9.68
N GLU A 62 -0.31 -7.77 10.14
CA GLU A 62 1.15 -7.78 9.98
C GLU A 62 1.88 -7.26 11.22
N SER A 63 3.21 -7.39 11.22
CA SER A 63 4.04 -6.84 12.28
C SER A 63 3.92 -5.33 12.37
N VAL A 64 3.93 -4.79 13.59
CA VAL A 64 3.88 -3.35 13.83
C VAL A 64 5.07 -2.90 14.68
N GLY A 65 5.57 -1.70 14.45
CA GLY A 65 6.48 -0.99 15.34
C GLY A 65 5.70 -0.17 16.35
N LEU A 66 6.21 -0.14 17.58
CA LEU A 66 5.60 0.58 18.71
C LEU A 66 6.44 1.82 19.04
N LEU A 67 5.74 2.91 19.32
CA LEU A 67 6.26 4.17 19.85
C LEU A 67 5.83 4.29 21.31
N ASP A 68 6.48 5.16 22.08
CA ASP A 68 6.11 5.39 23.48
C ASP A 68 4.65 5.84 23.65
N ASP A 69 4.11 6.62 22.70
CA ASP A 69 2.73 7.11 22.68
C ASP A 69 1.76 6.21 21.88
N SER A 70 2.14 4.96 21.59
CA SER A 70 1.31 4.06 20.75
C SER A 70 -0.06 3.74 21.33
N PHE A 71 -0.23 3.89 22.64
CA PHE A 71 -1.49 3.70 23.34
C PHE A 71 -1.86 4.95 24.14
N ARG A 72 -3.09 5.41 23.94
CA ARG A 72 -3.71 6.51 24.67
C ARG A 72 -5.03 6.02 25.24
N VAL A 73 -5.00 5.67 26.52
CA VAL A 73 -6.18 5.21 27.26
C VAL A 73 -6.79 6.41 27.98
N ILE A 74 -8.08 6.64 27.78
CA ILE A 74 -8.81 7.80 28.26
C ILE A 74 -9.98 7.33 29.13
N THR A 75 -10.11 7.90 30.33
CA THR A 75 -11.20 7.61 31.27
C THR A 75 -12.54 8.22 30.81
N PRO A 76 -13.67 7.82 31.40
CA PRO A 76 -14.98 8.41 31.08
C PRO A 76 -15.02 9.95 31.23
N GLU A 77 -14.25 10.49 32.19
CA GLU A 77 -14.12 11.94 32.43
C GLU A 77 -13.12 12.65 31.49
N ASN A 78 -12.71 12.01 30.39
CA ASN A 78 -11.76 12.55 29.42
C ASN A 78 -10.36 12.83 30.01
N ARG A 79 -9.90 12.00 30.94
CA ARG A 79 -8.53 12.07 31.50
C ARG A 79 -7.66 10.96 30.93
N ARG A 80 -6.39 11.26 30.66
CA ARG A 80 -5.45 10.25 30.17
C ARG A 80 -4.98 9.36 31.33
N VAL A 81 -5.08 8.05 31.15
CA VAL A 81 -4.54 7.04 32.07
C VAL A 81 -3.03 6.93 31.86
N HIS A 82 -2.28 6.86 32.96
CA HIS A 82 -0.84 6.55 32.93
C HIS A 82 -0.66 5.03 32.75
N THR A 83 -0.25 4.63 31.56
CA THR A 83 -0.04 3.23 31.20
C THR A 83 1.42 2.81 31.32
N GLY A 84 1.69 1.50 31.28
CA GLY A 84 3.04 0.97 31.08
C GLY A 84 3.61 1.29 29.69
N LYS A 85 4.84 0.85 29.44
CA LYS A 85 5.45 0.98 28.10
C LYS A 85 4.79 0.00 27.11
N PRO A 86 4.47 0.44 25.88
CA PRO A 86 4.02 -0.47 24.83
C PRO A 86 5.06 -1.56 24.54
N ALA A 87 4.59 -2.79 24.37
CA ALA A 87 5.43 -3.95 24.10
C ALA A 87 4.73 -4.94 23.14
N HIS A 88 5.49 -5.85 22.55
CA HIS A 88 4.91 -7.00 21.86
C HIS A 88 4.58 -8.12 22.84
N VAL A 89 3.48 -8.84 22.58
CA VAL A 89 3.10 -9.97 23.43
C VAL A 89 3.97 -11.18 23.08
N GLY A 90 4.96 -11.46 23.93
CA GLY A 90 5.98 -12.47 23.64
C GLY A 90 6.72 -12.16 22.33
N ASP A 91 6.90 -13.18 21.49
CA ASP A 91 7.57 -13.02 20.18
C ASP A 91 6.62 -12.61 19.04
N ARG A 92 5.35 -12.28 19.35
CA ARG A 92 4.34 -11.92 18.34
C ARG A 92 4.46 -10.46 17.92
N ALA A 93 5.28 -10.21 16.90
CA ALA A 93 5.50 -8.88 16.35
C ALA A 93 4.23 -8.20 15.76
N ASN A 94 3.17 -8.96 15.47
CA ASN A 94 1.87 -8.45 15.02
C ASN A 94 0.87 -8.22 16.16
N THR A 95 1.27 -8.44 17.42
CA THR A 95 0.42 -8.21 18.59
C THR A 95 1.09 -7.18 19.50
N ALA A 96 0.43 -6.05 19.66
CA ALA A 96 0.86 -4.97 20.54
C ALA A 96 0.11 -5.05 21.87
N SER A 97 0.76 -4.70 22.98
CA SER A 97 0.13 -4.62 24.29
C SER A 97 0.61 -3.42 25.09
N VAL A 98 -0.23 -2.97 26.01
CA VAL A 98 0.13 -1.99 27.03
C VAL A 98 -0.45 -2.40 28.38
N SER A 99 0.35 -2.32 29.44
CA SER A 99 -0.11 -2.59 30.81
C SER A 99 -0.95 -1.44 31.34
N LEU A 100 -2.01 -1.77 32.07
CA LEU A 100 -2.86 -0.81 32.75
C LEU A 100 -2.57 -0.78 34.25
N PRO A 101 -2.73 0.39 34.90
CA PRO A 101 -2.63 0.49 36.35
C PRO A 101 -3.88 -0.11 37.02
N ASP A 102 -3.73 -0.51 38.28
CA ASP A 102 -4.88 -0.87 39.12
C ASP A 102 -5.74 0.36 39.44
N GLY A 103 -6.98 0.13 39.88
CA GLY A 103 -7.84 1.20 40.41
C GLY A 103 -8.34 2.20 39.35
N MET A 104 -8.49 1.78 38.10
CA MET A 104 -8.99 2.65 37.02
C MET A 104 -10.42 3.18 37.24
N GLY A 105 -11.19 2.58 38.15
CA GLY A 105 -12.59 2.93 38.37
C GLY A 105 -13.53 2.17 37.44
N THR A 106 -14.77 2.64 37.33
CA THR A 106 -15.83 2.03 36.50
C THR A 106 -16.32 3.01 35.44
N GLY A 107 -16.91 2.50 34.37
CA GLY A 107 -17.40 3.30 33.24
C GLY A 107 -16.74 2.95 31.92
N THR A 108 -17.06 3.71 30.88
CA THR A 108 -16.59 3.50 29.50
C THR A 108 -15.28 4.23 29.22
N PHE A 109 -14.23 3.45 28.94
CA PHE A 109 -12.89 3.90 28.58
C PHE A 109 -12.73 3.92 27.06
N THR A 110 -11.98 4.90 26.57
CA THR A 110 -11.60 5.01 25.16
C THR A 110 -10.13 4.66 25.01
N VAL A 111 -9.82 3.74 24.11
CA VAL A 111 -8.44 3.38 23.77
C VAL A 111 -8.17 3.87 22.35
N ALA A 112 -7.45 4.98 22.24
CA ALA A 112 -6.89 5.43 20.97
C ALA A 112 -5.48 4.83 20.80
N TRP A 113 -5.16 4.36 19.61
CA TRP A 113 -3.88 3.75 19.31
C TRP A 113 -3.28 4.30 18.03
N ARG A 114 -1.94 4.26 17.96
CA ARG A 114 -1.17 4.58 16.76
C ARG A 114 0.08 3.72 16.72
N VAL A 115 0.24 2.94 15.66
CA VAL A 115 1.36 2.02 15.46
C VAL A 115 1.95 2.23 14.07
N VAL A 116 3.17 1.76 13.82
CA VAL A 116 3.82 1.84 12.51
C VAL A 116 3.77 0.46 11.86
N SER A 117 3.09 0.27 10.73
CA SER A 117 3.09 -1.01 10.01
C SER A 117 4.49 -1.38 9.52
N ALA A 118 4.69 -2.66 9.15
CA ALA A 118 6.00 -3.13 8.72
C ALA A 118 6.48 -2.49 7.41
N ASP A 119 5.56 -1.92 6.63
CA ASP A 119 5.86 -1.12 5.45
C ASP A 119 6.16 0.36 5.75
N SER A 120 6.35 0.69 7.02
CA SER A 120 6.76 2.00 7.51
C SER A 120 5.69 3.10 7.42
N HIS A 121 4.41 2.77 7.28
CA HIS A 121 3.31 3.74 7.40
C HIS A 121 2.71 3.73 8.81
N PRO A 122 2.31 4.89 9.36
CA PRO A 122 1.55 4.92 10.59
C PRO A 122 0.10 4.50 10.32
N VAL A 123 -0.45 3.73 11.24
CA VAL A 123 -1.85 3.36 11.31
C VAL A 123 -2.39 3.77 12.66
N SER A 124 -3.57 4.36 12.69
CA SER A 124 -4.27 4.74 13.91
C SER A 124 -5.71 4.25 13.90
N GLY A 125 -6.25 4.14 15.11
CA GLY A 125 -7.65 3.80 15.33
C GLY A 125 -8.03 4.05 16.78
N ALA A 126 -9.29 3.81 17.10
CA ALA A 126 -9.78 3.87 18.45
C ALA A 126 -10.89 2.86 18.65
N PHE A 127 -11.00 2.34 19.88
CA PHE A 127 -12.06 1.44 20.31
C PHE A 127 -12.46 1.78 21.75
N THR A 128 -13.57 1.21 22.23
CA THR A 128 -14.04 1.45 23.61
C THR A 128 -14.25 0.15 24.35
N PHE A 129 -14.12 0.18 25.67
CA PHE A 129 -14.55 -0.91 26.55
C PHE A 129 -15.06 -0.32 27.87
N SER A 130 -15.89 -1.05 28.61
CA SER A 130 -16.45 -0.58 29.88
C SER A 130 -16.07 -1.47 31.04
N ILE A 131 -15.70 -0.88 32.18
CA ILE A 131 -15.43 -1.61 33.43
C ILE A 131 -16.68 -1.52 34.30
N GLY A 132 -17.25 -2.66 34.67
CA GLY A 132 -18.46 -2.80 35.49
C GLY A 132 -19.76 -2.48 34.74
N LYS A 133 -19.90 -1.25 34.24
CA LYS A 133 -21.07 -0.80 33.46
C LYS A 133 -20.71 0.27 32.43
N PRO A 134 -21.41 0.34 31.28
CA PRO A 134 -21.29 1.46 30.37
C PRO A 134 -21.65 2.80 31.03
N SER A 135 -20.96 3.87 30.65
CA SER A 135 -21.24 5.24 31.06
C SER A 135 -21.22 6.19 29.87
N ALA A 136 -21.81 7.37 30.01
CA ALA A 136 -21.55 8.44 29.05
C ALA A 136 -20.06 8.79 29.07
N THR A 137 -19.45 8.90 27.90
CA THR A 137 -18.04 9.25 27.74
C THR A 137 -17.94 10.62 27.07
N THR A 138 -17.20 11.54 27.70
CA THR A 138 -16.92 12.87 27.14
C THR A 138 -15.64 12.86 26.28
N ALA A 139 -14.93 11.72 26.24
CA ALA A 139 -13.75 11.56 25.42
C ALA A 139 -14.13 11.66 23.93
N ALA A 140 -13.61 12.68 23.25
CA ALA A 140 -13.69 12.74 21.81
C ALA A 140 -12.87 11.58 21.25
N LEU A 141 -13.50 10.67 20.50
CA LEU A 141 -12.76 9.78 19.63
C LEU A 141 -11.91 10.69 18.73
N PRO A 142 -10.58 10.51 18.67
CA PRO A 142 -9.79 11.23 17.70
C PRO A 142 -10.28 10.79 16.33
N THR A 143 -11.18 11.57 15.72
CA THR A 143 -11.40 11.52 14.28
C THR A 143 -10.04 11.78 13.63
N ALA A 144 -9.78 11.16 12.47
CA ALA A 144 -8.57 11.35 11.67
C ALA A 144 -8.15 12.83 11.50
N SER A 145 -9.07 13.77 11.69
CA SER A 145 -8.91 15.22 11.79
C SER A 145 -8.04 15.75 12.94
N ALA A 146 -7.70 14.95 13.96
CA ALA A 146 -6.81 15.37 15.07
C ALA A 146 -5.31 15.25 14.74
N GLU A 147 -4.96 14.62 13.62
CA GLU A 147 -3.58 14.43 13.18
C GLU A 147 -3.11 15.61 12.31
N ASP A 148 -1.87 16.07 12.50
CA ASP A 148 -1.30 17.09 11.62
C ASP A 148 -0.98 16.48 10.25
N THR A 149 -1.90 16.70 9.31
CA THR A 149 -1.78 16.21 7.93
C THR A 149 -0.65 16.85 7.15
N VAL A 150 -0.10 17.99 7.58
CA VAL A 150 0.98 18.68 6.86
C VAL A 150 2.26 17.85 6.89
N ALA A 151 2.63 17.31 8.04
CA ALA A 151 3.83 16.48 8.18
C ALA A 151 3.71 15.21 7.33
N GLY A 152 2.53 14.56 7.33
CA GLY A 152 2.26 13.38 6.51
C GLY A 152 2.34 13.67 5.02
N ASN A 153 1.64 14.70 4.54
CA ASN A 153 1.66 15.09 3.14
C ASN A 153 3.08 15.44 2.67
N LEU A 154 3.82 16.21 3.48
CA LEU A 154 5.19 16.59 3.14
C LEU A 154 6.13 15.37 3.12
N TYR A 155 5.97 14.43 4.06
CA TYR A 155 6.70 13.16 4.04
C TYR A 155 6.43 12.39 2.74
N ASP A 156 5.17 12.22 2.35
CA ASP A 156 4.79 11.50 1.13
C ASP A 156 5.32 12.18 -0.14
N ILE A 157 5.20 13.51 -0.24
CA ILE A 157 5.76 14.26 -1.37
C ILE A 157 7.28 14.04 -1.45
N THR A 158 7.98 14.19 -0.33
CA THR A 158 9.44 14.02 -0.24
C THR A 158 9.84 12.60 -0.63
N ARG A 159 9.02 11.61 -0.26
CA ARG A 159 9.19 10.20 -0.59
C ARG A 159 9.17 9.97 -2.11
N TYR A 160 8.21 10.56 -2.83
CA TYR A 160 8.17 10.45 -4.30
C TYR A 160 9.31 11.22 -4.98
N VAL A 161 9.72 12.36 -4.43
CA VAL A 161 10.92 13.08 -4.90
C VAL A 161 12.17 12.21 -4.76
N ALA A 162 12.30 11.47 -3.65
CA ALA A 162 13.40 10.53 -3.43
C ALA A 162 13.38 9.38 -4.46
N TYR A 163 12.21 8.81 -4.75
CA TYR A 163 12.05 7.80 -5.81
C TYR A 163 12.51 8.33 -7.18
N GLY A 164 12.12 9.55 -7.53
CA GLY A 164 12.57 10.22 -8.76
C GLY A 164 14.08 10.42 -8.80
N GLY A 165 14.67 10.93 -7.71
CA GLY A 165 16.12 11.10 -7.57
C GLY A 165 16.90 9.80 -7.74
N LEU A 166 16.43 8.72 -7.11
CA LEU A 166 16.98 7.37 -7.23
C LEU A 166 16.92 6.85 -8.67
N ALA A 167 15.75 6.97 -9.31
CA ALA A 167 15.54 6.53 -10.68
C ALA A 167 16.51 7.26 -11.63
N VAL A 168 16.57 8.58 -11.53
CA VAL A 168 17.47 9.41 -12.35
C VAL A 168 18.94 9.04 -12.10
N LEU A 169 19.37 8.91 -10.84
CA LEU A 169 20.75 8.59 -10.49
C LEU A 169 21.19 7.24 -11.07
N ILE A 170 20.47 6.16 -10.77
CA ILE A 170 20.81 4.80 -11.21
C ILE A 170 20.66 4.68 -12.73
N GLY A 171 19.54 5.16 -13.29
CA GLY A 171 19.27 5.06 -14.72
C GLY A 171 20.25 5.85 -15.57
N ALA A 172 20.62 7.07 -15.16
CA ALA A 172 21.64 7.85 -15.85
C ALA A 172 23.03 7.18 -15.75
N ALA A 173 23.38 6.59 -14.60
CA ALA A 173 24.66 5.91 -14.42
C ALA A 173 24.77 4.67 -15.32
N VAL A 174 23.72 3.83 -15.32
CA VAL A 174 23.63 2.66 -16.21
C VAL A 174 23.62 3.08 -17.67
N PHE A 175 22.92 4.16 -18.03
CA PHE A 175 22.93 4.69 -19.40
C PHE A 175 24.35 5.09 -19.84
N VAL A 176 25.09 5.82 -19.01
CA VAL A 176 26.49 6.20 -19.31
C VAL A 176 27.37 4.97 -19.46
N LEU A 177 27.29 4.02 -18.52
CA LEU A 177 28.15 2.84 -18.49
C LEU A 177 27.82 1.83 -19.60
N ALA A 178 26.55 1.57 -19.87
CA ALA A 178 26.12 0.54 -20.83
C ALA A 178 25.99 1.09 -22.26
N CYS A 179 25.52 2.33 -22.43
CA CYS A 179 25.38 2.93 -23.75
C CYS A 179 26.64 3.68 -24.20
N GLY A 180 27.50 4.10 -23.27
CA GLY A 180 28.79 4.74 -23.57
C GLY A 180 28.68 6.23 -23.90
N TYR A 181 27.70 6.94 -23.33
CA TYR A 181 27.38 8.33 -23.69
C TYR A 181 27.42 9.28 -22.47
N PRO A 182 28.63 9.70 -22.02
CA PRO A 182 28.81 10.46 -20.78
C PRO A 182 28.45 11.96 -20.86
N GLY A 183 28.27 12.53 -22.06
CA GLY A 183 28.24 13.99 -22.30
C GLY A 183 27.20 14.78 -21.51
N SER A 184 26.07 15.14 -22.13
CA SER A 184 25.01 15.96 -21.51
C SER A 184 24.31 15.33 -20.29
N VAL A 185 24.64 14.07 -19.98
CA VAL A 185 24.04 13.26 -18.89
C VAL A 185 24.74 13.51 -17.54
N HIS A 186 25.95 14.09 -17.51
CA HIS A 186 26.65 14.35 -16.24
C HIS A 186 25.86 15.28 -15.28
N ARG A 187 25.21 16.33 -15.81
CA ARG A 187 24.35 17.21 -14.98
C ARG A 187 23.14 16.47 -14.42
N LEU A 188 22.65 15.47 -15.15
CA LEU A 188 21.52 14.65 -14.72
C LEU A 188 21.91 13.70 -13.58
N LEU A 189 23.14 13.15 -13.62
CA LEU A 189 23.71 12.39 -12.51
C LEU A 189 23.81 13.23 -11.23
N LEU A 190 24.38 14.44 -11.34
CA LEU A 190 24.49 15.36 -10.21
C LEU A 190 23.13 15.78 -9.68
N ALA A 191 22.16 16.07 -10.56
CA ALA A 191 20.80 16.38 -10.16
C ALA A 191 20.15 15.21 -9.42
N GLY A 192 20.22 13.99 -9.96
CA GLY A 192 19.69 12.80 -9.30
C GLY A 192 20.32 12.54 -7.94
N TRP A 193 21.64 12.70 -7.82
CA TRP A 193 22.37 12.54 -6.56
C TRP A 193 21.95 13.59 -5.53
N TRP A 194 21.95 14.88 -5.88
CA TRP A 194 21.53 15.96 -4.96
C TRP A 194 20.06 15.83 -4.56
N THR A 195 19.17 15.53 -5.51
CA THR A 195 17.76 15.29 -5.22
C THR A 195 17.59 14.14 -4.24
N LEU A 196 18.26 13.02 -4.45
CA LEU A 196 18.18 11.86 -3.55
C LEU A 196 18.80 12.17 -2.17
N LEU A 197 19.91 12.91 -2.11
CA LEU A 197 20.53 13.31 -0.84
C LEU A 197 19.63 14.22 -0.01
N VAL A 198 19.16 15.32 -0.61
CA VAL A 198 18.34 16.32 0.08
C VAL A 198 17.00 15.73 0.50
N SER A 199 16.35 14.95 -0.37
CA SER A 199 15.10 14.26 -0.01
C SER A 199 15.32 13.19 1.07
N THR A 200 16.44 12.48 1.08
CA THR A 200 16.75 11.51 2.16
C THR A 200 16.97 12.20 3.50
N LEU A 201 17.66 13.34 3.52
CA LEU A 201 17.79 14.16 4.73
C LEU A 201 16.43 14.67 5.22
N ALA A 202 15.61 15.19 4.31
CA ALA A 202 14.25 15.65 4.64
C ALA A 202 13.37 14.49 5.16
N LEU A 203 13.42 13.31 4.53
CA LEU A 203 12.71 12.11 5.01
C LEU A 203 13.14 11.70 6.41
N LEU A 204 14.45 11.80 6.72
CA LEU A 204 14.95 11.49 8.06
C LEU A 204 14.39 12.44 9.12
N LEU A 205 14.33 13.74 8.82
CA LEU A 205 13.77 14.75 9.74
C LEU A 205 12.24 14.63 9.88
N LEU A 206 11.54 14.37 8.77
CA LEU A 206 10.08 14.28 8.75
C LEU A 206 9.53 12.96 9.29
N ARG A 207 10.39 11.94 9.46
CA ARG A 207 9.99 10.59 9.88
C ARG A 207 9.29 10.61 11.24
N GLY A 208 9.89 11.28 12.22
CA GLY A 208 9.36 11.35 13.57
C GLY A 208 7.94 11.96 13.67
N PRO A 209 7.70 13.17 13.12
CA PRO A 209 6.36 13.76 13.11
C PRO A 209 5.37 12.94 12.27
N TYR A 210 5.81 12.34 11.16
CA TYR A 210 5.00 11.43 10.38
C TYR A 210 4.51 10.22 11.20
N GLU A 211 5.42 9.52 11.87
CA GLU A 211 5.11 8.34 12.67
C GLU A 211 4.21 8.66 13.88
N ARG A 212 4.34 9.85 14.49
CA ARG A 212 3.55 10.26 15.66
C ARG A 212 2.24 10.97 15.33
N GLY A 213 2.09 11.47 14.11
CA GLY A 213 0.97 12.35 13.74
C GLY A 213 1.06 13.74 14.39
N SER A 214 2.28 14.16 14.76
CA SER A 214 2.55 15.45 15.39
C SER A 214 2.98 16.50 14.36
N GLY A 215 2.93 17.78 14.74
CA GLY A 215 3.32 18.86 13.85
C GLY A 215 4.82 18.94 13.52
N LEU A 216 5.15 19.76 12.53
CA LEU A 216 6.50 19.89 11.97
C LEU A 216 7.57 20.31 12.99
N SER A 217 7.20 20.95 14.10
CA SER A 217 8.13 21.32 15.17
C SER A 217 8.85 20.10 15.79
N ALA A 218 8.22 18.93 15.79
CA ALA A 218 8.82 17.69 16.28
C ALA A 218 9.98 17.19 15.40
N ALA A 219 10.11 17.66 14.15
CA ALA A 219 11.18 17.24 13.24
C ALA A 219 12.60 17.61 13.73
N ILE A 220 12.70 18.60 14.62
CA ILE A 220 13.96 19.09 15.19
C ILE A 220 14.11 18.77 16.69
N ASP A 221 13.15 18.03 17.25
CA ASP A 221 13.22 17.60 18.65
C ASP A 221 14.30 16.50 18.79
N PRO A 222 15.33 16.70 19.64
CA PRO A 222 16.41 15.74 19.83
C PRO A 222 15.94 14.34 20.29
N ALA A 223 14.88 14.25 21.08
CA ALA A 223 14.33 12.98 21.54
C ALA A 223 13.67 12.22 20.37
N VAL A 224 12.88 12.94 19.57
CA VAL A 224 12.22 12.40 18.37
C VAL A 224 13.24 11.94 17.32
N LEU A 225 14.30 12.72 17.11
CA LEU A 225 15.40 12.37 16.20
C LEU A 225 16.17 11.15 16.68
N ARG A 226 16.45 11.03 17.98
CA ARG A 226 17.12 9.86 18.55
C ARG A 226 16.31 8.59 18.31
N GLU A 227 15.03 8.62 18.61
CA GLU A 227 14.12 7.47 18.40
C GLU A 227 14.06 7.10 16.92
N THR A 228 13.97 8.11 16.04
CA THR A 228 14.01 7.93 14.58
C THR A 228 15.30 7.23 14.15
N LEU A 229 16.47 7.68 14.60
CA LEU A 229 17.76 7.10 14.21
C LEU A 229 17.94 5.65 14.65
N THR A 230 17.24 5.23 15.70
CA THR A 230 17.25 3.85 16.21
C THR A 230 16.13 2.99 15.62
N SER A 231 15.15 3.58 14.94
CA SER A 231 14.07 2.82 14.30
C SER A 231 14.56 2.13 13.03
N ARG A 232 13.93 1.01 12.66
CA ARG A 232 14.24 0.29 11.40
C ARG A 232 14.24 1.20 10.16
N PRO A 233 13.18 2.01 9.90
CA PRO A 233 13.17 2.91 8.76
C PRO A 233 14.22 4.03 8.85
N GLY A 234 14.53 4.52 10.06
CA GLY A 234 15.61 5.50 10.23
C GLY A 234 17.00 4.93 9.95
N ILE A 235 17.29 3.71 10.40
CA ILE A 235 18.54 3.00 10.08
C ILE A 235 18.68 2.83 8.55
N ALA A 236 17.60 2.50 7.84
CA ALA A 236 17.62 2.39 6.39
C ALA A 236 17.92 3.74 5.69
N LEU A 237 17.38 4.85 6.20
CA LEU A 237 17.69 6.20 5.71
C LEU A 237 19.14 6.59 5.99
N VAL A 238 19.67 6.29 7.18
CA VAL A 238 21.08 6.52 7.53
C VAL A 238 22.01 5.71 6.62
N ALA A 239 21.72 4.42 6.42
CA ALA A 239 22.48 3.57 5.50
C ALA A 239 22.46 4.16 4.08
N ARG A 240 21.33 4.71 3.63
CA ARG A 240 21.23 5.39 2.33
C ARG A 240 22.12 6.63 2.27
N LEU A 241 22.19 7.45 3.32
CA LEU A 241 23.09 8.61 3.38
C LEU A 241 24.56 8.19 3.30
N VAL A 242 24.96 7.13 4.00
CA VAL A 242 26.33 6.57 3.92
C VAL A 242 26.65 6.11 2.49
N LEU A 243 25.72 5.38 1.85
CA LEU A 243 25.87 4.95 0.46
C LEU A 243 25.96 6.14 -0.51
N LEU A 244 25.17 7.19 -0.30
CA LEU A 244 25.26 8.42 -1.11
C LEU A 244 26.59 9.16 -0.91
N GLY A 245 27.13 9.13 0.31
CA GLY A 245 28.50 9.58 0.59
C GLY A 245 29.52 8.80 -0.25
N ALA A 246 29.43 7.47 -0.28
CA ALA A 246 30.30 6.64 -1.13
C ALA A 246 30.12 6.94 -2.64
N VAL A 247 28.89 7.19 -3.09
CA VAL A 247 28.60 7.60 -4.48
C VAL A 247 29.25 8.95 -4.82
N ALA A 248 29.39 9.88 -3.87
CA ALA A 248 30.02 11.19 -4.11
C ALA A 248 31.49 11.07 -4.53
N PHE A 249 32.20 10.06 -4.02
CA PHE A 249 33.61 9.79 -4.32
C PHE A 249 33.80 8.78 -5.47
N TYR A 250 32.72 8.36 -6.14
CA TYR A 250 32.76 7.33 -7.16
C TYR A 250 33.44 7.83 -8.47
N PRO A 251 34.47 7.15 -8.98
CA PRO A 251 35.24 7.62 -10.13
C PRO A 251 34.54 7.30 -11.46
N VAL A 252 33.64 8.20 -11.90
CA VAL A 252 32.86 8.04 -13.16
C VAL A 252 33.76 8.04 -14.42
N ARG A 253 35.01 8.53 -14.34
CA ARG A 253 35.89 8.75 -15.50
C ARG A 253 37.05 7.76 -15.65
N ALA A 254 37.18 6.75 -14.80
CA ALA A 254 38.29 5.79 -14.87
C ALA A 254 38.12 4.79 -16.04
N ARG A 255 38.50 5.22 -17.25
CA ARG A 255 38.33 4.49 -18.51
C ARG A 255 39.10 3.16 -18.53
N GLU A 256 40.27 3.12 -17.89
CA GLU A 256 41.13 1.92 -17.79
C GLU A 256 40.57 0.85 -16.84
N ARG A 257 39.67 1.20 -15.92
CA ARG A 257 39.09 0.29 -14.92
C ARG A 257 37.59 0.10 -15.07
N ARG A 258 37.05 0.23 -16.29
CA ARG A 258 35.59 0.22 -16.56
C ARG A 258 34.84 -0.97 -15.95
N ARG A 259 35.44 -2.18 -15.93
CA ARG A 259 34.82 -3.37 -15.32
C ARG A 259 34.69 -3.24 -13.80
N VAL A 260 35.75 -2.82 -13.12
CA VAL A 260 35.77 -2.64 -11.65
C VAL A 260 34.85 -1.50 -11.24
N VAL A 261 34.92 -0.38 -11.96
CA VAL A 261 34.01 0.77 -11.77
C VAL A 261 32.56 0.31 -11.93
N GLY A 262 32.25 -0.42 -13.00
CA GLY A 262 30.92 -0.99 -13.22
C GLY A 262 30.44 -1.91 -12.09
N ALA A 263 31.30 -2.80 -11.59
CA ALA A 263 30.97 -3.70 -10.48
C ALA A 263 30.68 -2.93 -9.18
N LEU A 264 31.54 -1.97 -8.81
CA LEU A 264 31.33 -1.10 -7.65
C LEU A 264 30.05 -0.27 -7.78
N GLY A 265 29.78 0.27 -8.96
CA GLY A 265 28.55 1.01 -9.24
C GLY A 265 27.31 0.13 -9.10
N GLY A 266 27.39 -1.12 -9.56
CA GLY A 266 26.35 -2.13 -9.38
C GLY A 266 26.08 -2.45 -7.91
N LEU A 267 27.13 -2.61 -7.10
CA LEU A 267 27.01 -2.82 -5.65
C LEU A 267 26.38 -1.61 -4.94
N LEU A 268 26.75 -0.39 -5.31
CA LEU A 268 26.14 0.84 -4.77
C LEU A 268 24.67 0.95 -5.15
N ALA A 269 24.32 0.69 -6.41
CA ALA A 269 22.92 0.68 -6.86
C ALA A 269 22.09 -0.39 -6.14
N LEU A 270 22.66 -1.59 -5.96
CA LEU A 270 22.04 -2.67 -5.18
C LEU A 270 21.83 -2.25 -3.73
N GLY A 271 22.85 -1.71 -3.06
CA GLY A 271 22.76 -1.22 -1.70
C GLY A 271 21.67 -0.16 -1.53
N LEU A 272 21.62 0.82 -2.44
CA LEU A 272 20.58 1.86 -2.44
C LEU A 272 19.18 1.26 -2.59
N ALA A 273 19.00 0.28 -3.49
CA ALA A 273 17.72 -0.39 -3.67
C ALA A 273 17.32 -1.24 -2.45
N VAL A 274 18.28 -1.89 -1.80
CA VAL A 274 18.05 -2.65 -0.55
C VAL A 274 17.57 -1.74 0.57
N THR A 275 18.06 -0.49 0.68
CA THR A 275 17.57 0.44 1.71
C THR A 275 16.08 0.74 1.58
N TRP A 276 15.50 0.66 0.39
CA TRP A 276 14.05 0.79 0.19
C TRP A 276 13.33 -0.49 0.55
N ALA A 277 13.75 -1.62 -0.02
CA ALA A 277 13.10 -2.90 0.26
C ALA A 277 13.11 -3.26 1.75
N ALA A 278 14.18 -2.91 2.48
CA ALA A 278 14.30 -3.13 3.92
C ALA A 278 13.42 -2.21 4.78
N ALA A 279 13.00 -1.07 4.23
CA ALA A 279 12.12 -0.11 4.90
C ALA A 279 10.65 -0.27 4.48
N GLU A 280 10.33 -1.19 3.58
CA GLU A 280 8.99 -1.37 3.02
C GLU A 280 8.46 -2.79 3.26
N HIS A 281 7.23 -3.03 2.78
CA HIS A 281 6.44 -4.24 2.95
C HIS A 281 7.15 -5.54 2.51
N ALA A 282 8.19 -5.43 1.67
CA ALA A 282 9.00 -6.57 1.27
C ALA A 282 9.72 -7.26 2.46
N SER A 283 9.95 -6.52 3.54
CA SER A 283 10.64 -6.97 4.74
C SER A 283 9.75 -7.75 5.74
N ALA A 284 8.45 -7.89 5.45
CA ALA A 284 7.49 -8.54 6.33
C ALA A 284 6.47 -9.43 5.57
N GLY A 285 5.77 -10.29 6.31
CA GLY A 285 4.78 -11.22 5.78
C GLY A 285 5.38 -12.55 5.29
N ILE A 286 4.66 -13.25 4.41
CA ILE A 286 5.06 -14.56 3.86
C ILE A 286 6.36 -14.46 3.05
N GLN A 287 7.19 -15.49 2.88
CA GLN A 287 8.29 -15.49 1.87
C GLN A 287 9.19 -14.23 1.84
N VAL A 288 9.57 -13.65 2.99
CA VAL A 288 10.35 -12.40 3.08
C VAL A 288 11.58 -12.38 2.16
N PRO A 289 12.44 -13.44 2.09
CA PRO A 289 13.62 -13.40 1.22
C PRO A 289 13.27 -13.20 -0.25
N VAL A 290 12.22 -13.86 -0.75
CA VAL A 290 11.79 -13.76 -2.15
C VAL A 290 11.15 -12.40 -2.42
N ALA A 291 10.39 -11.86 -1.47
CA ALA A 291 9.85 -10.51 -1.57
C ALA A 291 10.94 -9.44 -1.62
N MET A 292 11.94 -9.52 -0.75
CA MET A 292 13.09 -8.61 -0.76
C MET A 292 13.79 -8.61 -2.13
N VAL A 293 14.09 -9.80 -2.67
CA VAL A 293 14.72 -9.92 -4.00
C VAL A 293 13.81 -9.35 -5.09
N SER A 294 12.52 -9.69 -5.08
CA SER A 294 11.56 -9.18 -6.07
C SER A 294 11.47 -7.65 -6.03
N SER A 295 11.36 -7.04 -4.84
CA SER A 295 11.24 -5.59 -4.69
C SER A 295 12.51 -4.86 -5.10
N VAL A 296 13.69 -5.38 -4.74
CA VAL A 296 14.98 -4.84 -5.21
C VAL A 296 15.09 -4.90 -6.72
N LEU A 297 14.75 -6.04 -7.34
CA LEU A 297 14.77 -6.19 -8.80
C LEU A 297 13.76 -5.27 -9.48
N HIS A 298 12.55 -5.13 -8.92
CA HIS A 298 11.51 -4.24 -9.43
C HIS A 298 11.99 -2.79 -9.41
N LEU A 299 12.57 -2.36 -8.28
CA LEU A 299 13.04 -0.99 -8.09
C LEU A 299 14.23 -0.66 -9.02
N LEU A 300 15.20 -1.57 -9.14
CA LEU A 300 16.32 -1.41 -10.07
C LEU A 300 15.86 -1.37 -11.52
N ALA A 301 14.96 -2.26 -11.92
CA ALA A 301 14.40 -2.27 -13.28
C ALA A 301 13.62 -0.99 -13.59
N MET A 302 12.82 -0.49 -12.64
CA MET A 302 12.14 0.81 -12.76
C MET A 302 13.14 1.95 -12.92
N ALA A 303 14.18 1.99 -12.09
CA ALA A 303 15.20 3.02 -12.12
C ALA A 303 15.99 3.02 -13.43
N VAL A 304 16.43 1.86 -13.90
CA VAL A 304 17.13 1.71 -15.19
C VAL A 304 16.24 2.13 -16.35
N TRP A 305 14.96 1.75 -16.34
CA TRP A 305 14.03 2.07 -17.40
C TRP A 305 13.66 3.58 -17.44
N LEU A 306 13.10 4.13 -16.36
CA LEU A 306 12.63 5.52 -16.31
C LEU A 306 13.80 6.52 -16.29
N GLY A 307 14.83 6.26 -15.49
CA GLY A 307 16.01 7.12 -15.42
C GLY A 307 16.83 7.08 -16.71
N GLY A 308 16.99 5.89 -17.30
CA GLY A 308 17.67 5.76 -18.58
C GLY A 308 16.90 6.41 -19.73
N LEU A 309 15.55 6.37 -19.71
CA LEU A 309 14.72 7.10 -20.67
C LEU A 309 14.93 8.61 -20.54
N THR A 310 14.96 9.11 -19.30
CA THR A 310 15.25 10.52 -19.01
C THR A 310 16.63 10.93 -19.52
N ALA A 311 17.64 10.07 -19.35
CA ALA A 311 18.99 10.28 -19.88
C ALA A 311 19.02 10.31 -21.42
N LEU A 312 18.32 9.37 -22.08
CA LEU A 312 18.20 9.34 -23.54
C LEU A 312 17.52 10.59 -24.09
N LEU A 313 16.39 11.01 -23.50
CA LEU A 313 15.69 12.23 -23.90
C LEU A 313 16.59 13.46 -23.70
N THR A 314 17.32 13.52 -22.59
CA THR A 314 18.30 14.60 -22.33
C THR A 314 19.41 14.62 -23.38
N ALA A 315 19.94 13.46 -23.78
CA ALA A 315 20.92 13.33 -24.85
C ALA A 315 20.37 13.84 -26.18
N LEU A 316 19.16 13.43 -26.56
CA LEU A 316 18.50 13.83 -27.81
C LEU A 316 18.19 15.33 -27.86
N TYR A 317 17.77 15.94 -26.73
CA TYR A 317 17.31 17.32 -26.73
C TYR A 317 18.38 18.36 -26.44
N ARG A 318 19.48 18.01 -25.76
CA ARG A 318 20.49 19.00 -25.36
C ARG A 318 21.68 19.10 -26.30
N GLN A 319 21.87 18.17 -27.23
CA GLN A 319 23.02 18.18 -28.13
C GLN A 319 22.71 18.81 -29.50
N ALA A 320 23.74 19.35 -30.12
CA ALA A 320 23.72 19.82 -31.50
C ALA A 320 23.94 18.65 -32.47
N GLU A 321 24.76 17.68 -32.07
CA GLU A 321 25.05 16.47 -32.84
C GLU A 321 23.98 15.38 -32.63
N PRO A 322 23.61 14.63 -33.69
CA PRO A 322 22.70 13.50 -33.58
C PRO A 322 23.25 12.41 -32.63
N VAL A 323 22.38 11.88 -31.77
CA VAL A 323 22.74 10.72 -30.93
C VAL A 323 22.95 9.49 -31.83
N PRO A 324 24.07 8.75 -31.71
CA PRO A 324 24.31 7.58 -32.55
C PRO A 324 23.22 6.51 -32.40
N ALA A 325 22.81 5.88 -33.49
CA ALA A 325 21.80 4.80 -33.47
C ALA A 325 22.21 3.62 -32.56
N ALA A 326 23.52 3.37 -32.43
CA ALA A 326 24.06 2.36 -31.50
C ALA A 326 23.71 2.64 -30.03
N VAL A 327 23.60 3.91 -29.61
CA VAL A 327 23.20 4.30 -28.25
C VAL A 327 21.72 4.00 -28.03
N VAL A 328 20.88 4.35 -29.01
CA VAL A 328 19.43 4.11 -28.97
C VAL A 328 19.11 2.62 -28.92
N THR A 329 19.79 1.81 -29.75
CA THR A 329 19.60 0.35 -29.78
C THR A 329 20.05 -0.34 -28.49
N ARG A 330 21.19 0.06 -27.91
CA ARG A 330 21.64 -0.44 -26.59
C ARG A 330 20.63 -0.09 -25.49
N PHE A 331 20.16 1.15 -25.44
CA PHE A 331 19.14 1.53 -24.47
C PHE A 331 17.83 0.78 -24.68
N SER A 332 17.40 0.58 -25.93
CA SER A 332 16.19 -0.18 -26.23
C SER A 332 16.25 -1.62 -25.72
N ARG A 333 17.42 -2.28 -25.76
CA ARG A 333 17.62 -3.61 -25.18
C ARG A 333 17.50 -3.58 -23.65
N LEU A 334 18.16 -2.61 -23.00
CA LEU A 334 18.07 -2.42 -21.55
C LEU A 334 16.63 -2.15 -21.09
N ALA A 335 15.92 -1.29 -21.83
CA ALA A 335 14.52 -0.97 -21.56
C ALA A 335 13.63 -2.22 -21.68
N LEU A 336 13.84 -3.05 -22.71
CA LEU A 336 13.08 -4.29 -22.88
C LEU A 336 13.35 -5.28 -21.73
N THR A 337 14.61 -5.49 -21.36
CA THR A 337 14.97 -6.34 -20.22
C THR A 337 14.37 -5.81 -18.92
N SER A 338 14.42 -4.50 -18.70
CA SER A 338 13.84 -3.88 -17.51
C SER A 338 12.32 -4.07 -17.45
N VAL A 339 11.61 -3.88 -18.56
CA VAL A 339 10.15 -4.13 -18.65
C VAL A 339 9.82 -5.60 -18.39
N ALA A 340 10.63 -6.55 -18.89
CA ALA A 340 10.43 -7.97 -18.59
C ALA A 340 10.60 -8.28 -17.10
N VAL A 341 11.63 -7.72 -16.45
CA VAL A 341 11.83 -7.85 -15.00
C VAL A 341 10.68 -7.23 -14.23
N LEU A 342 10.21 -6.03 -14.62
CA LEU A 342 9.05 -5.36 -14.01
C LEU A 342 7.77 -6.21 -14.12
N ALA A 343 7.56 -6.87 -15.26
CA ALA A 343 6.41 -7.75 -15.45
C ALA A 343 6.47 -8.96 -14.51
N VAL A 344 7.60 -9.68 -14.47
CA VAL A 344 7.77 -10.88 -13.62
C VAL A 344 7.65 -10.53 -12.14
N THR A 345 8.39 -9.52 -11.69
CA THR A 345 8.35 -9.06 -10.29
C THR A 345 7.01 -8.42 -9.93
N GLY A 346 6.33 -7.78 -10.89
CA GLY A 346 4.99 -7.23 -10.72
C GLY A 346 3.94 -8.33 -10.51
N VAL A 347 3.96 -9.39 -11.32
CA VAL A 347 3.07 -10.55 -11.16
C VAL A 347 3.24 -11.20 -9.79
N TYR A 348 4.49 -11.45 -9.37
CA TYR A 348 4.76 -12.00 -8.04
C TYR A 348 4.24 -11.10 -6.92
N GLN A 349 4.53 -9.80 -6.96
CA GLN A 349 4.07 -8.84 -5.94
C GLN A 349 2.53 -8.74 -5.91
N SER A 350 1.87 -8.75 -7.07
CA SER A 350 0.41 -8.76 -7.17
C SER A 350 -0.21 -10.03 -6.58
N TRP A 351 0.33 -11.21 -6.91
CA TRP A 351 -0.13 -12.48 -6.33
C TRP A 351 0.00 -12.49 -4.80
N ARG A 352 1.16 -12.06 -4.31
CA ARG A 352 1.46 -11.98 -2.87
C ARG A 352 0.46 -11.08 -2.14
N GLY A 353 0.22 -9.88 -2.67
CA GLY A 353 -0.66 -8.87 -2.07
C GLY A 353 -2.15 -9.21 -2.16
N LEU A 354 -2.58 -9.91 -3.22
CA LEU A 354 -4.00 -10.18 -3.47
C LEU A 354 -4.57 -11.29 -2.57
N GLY A 355 -3.83 -12.38 -2.37
CA GLY A 355 -4.21 -13.49 -1.49
C GLY A 355 -5.30 -14.43 -2.03
N SER A 356 -6.36 -13.91 -2.67
CA SER A 356 -7.45 -14.71 -3.26
C SER A 356 -8.00 -14.10 -4.56
N TRP A 357 -8.69 -14.89 -5.37
CA TRP A 357 -9.33 -14.37 -6.59
C TRP A 357 -10.53 -13.47 -6.29
N ASP A 358 -11.26 -13.75 -5.21
CA ASP A 358 -12.36 -12.89 -4.77
C ASP A 358 -11.88 -11.47 -4.45
N ALA A 359 -10.72 -11.35 -3.79
CA ALA A 359 -10.11 -10.08 -3.43
C ALA A 359 -9.84 -9.18 -4.65
N LEU A 360 -9.78 -9.73 -5.87
CA LEU A 360 -9.60 -8.96 -7.11
C LEU A 360 -10.76 -7.99 -7.35
N THR A 361 -11.98 -8.36 -6.96
CA THR A 361 -13.19 -7.56 -7.17
C THR A 361 -13.81 -7.04 -5.88
N SER A 362 -13.67 -7.77 -4.77
CA SER A 362 -14.23 -7.40 -3.47
C SER A 362 -13.43 -6.29 -2.78
N THR A 363 -12.13 -6.13 -3.07
CA THR A 363 -11.26 -5.14 -2.42
C THR A 363 -10.90 -3.95 -3.32
N SER A 364 -10.67 -2.78 -2.72
CA SER A 364 -10.17 -1.58 -3.42
C SER A 364 -8.82 -1.82 -4.09
N TYR A 365 -7.93 -2.58 -3.42
CA TYR A 365 -6.64 -2.98 -3.96
C TYR A 365 -6.78 -3.78 -5.25
N GLY A 366 -7.65 -4.79 -5.26
CA GLY A 366 -7.93 -5.61 -6.44
C GLY A 366 -8.42 -4.78 -7.62
N ARG A 367 -9.35 -3.86 -7.38
CA ARG A 367 -9.89 -2.97 -8.43
C ARG A 367 -8.81 -2.05 -9.00
N LEU A 368 -7.98 -1.42 -8.16
CA LEU A 368 -6.87 -0.59 -8.62
C LEU A 368 -5.81 -1.41 -9.37
N LEU A 369 -5.57 -2.65 -8.95
CA LEU A 369 -4.66 -3.56 -9.63
C LEU A 369 -5.16 -3.87 -11.04
N VAL A 370 -6.45 -4.16 -11.21
CA VAL A 370 -7.05 -4.37 -12.54
C VAL A 370 -6.86 -3.14 -13.43
N VAL A 371 -7.12 -1.93 -12.90
CA VAL A 371 -6.89 -0.67 -13.65
C VAL A 371 -5.42 -0.55 -14.07
N LYS A 372 -4.47 -0.84 -13.17
CA LYS A 372 -3.03 -0.83 -13.48
C LYS A 372 -2.68 -1.84 -14.57
N LEU A 373 -3.19 -3.06 -14.49
CA LEU A 373 -2.93 -4.12 -15.49
C LEU A 373 -3.46 -3.71 -16.86
N CYS A 374 -4.67 -3.15 -16.94
CA CYS A 374 -5.23 -2.61 -18.18
C CYS A 374 -4.38 -1.47 -18.74
N ALA A 375 -3.95 -0.52 -17.90
CA ALA A 375 -3.11 0.60 -18.33
C ALA A 375 -1.74 0.15 -18.83
N VAL A 376 -1.10 -0.82 -18.15
CA VAL A 376 0.16 -1.42 -18.60
C VAL A 376 -0.02 -2.16 -19.92
N LEU A 377 -1.11 -2.91 -20.10
CA LEU A 377 -1.41 -3.59 -21.35
C LEU A 377 -1.57 -2.58 -22.50
N LEU A 378 -2.32 -1.50 -22.29
CA LEU A 378 -2.48 -0.41 -23.26
C LEU A 378 -1.13 0.23 -23.61
N LEU A 379 -0.26 0.44 -22.63
CA LEU A 379 1.09 0.98 -22.83
C LEU A 379 1.94 0.04 -23.70
N LEU A 380 1.92 -1.27 -23.43
CA LEU A 380 2.67 -2.27 -24.19
C LEU A 380 2.15 -2.42 -25.62
N VAL A 381 0.82 -2.42 -25.80
CA VAL A 381 0.19 -2.44 -27.12
C VAL A 381 0.54 -1.19 -27.92
N GLY A 382 0.42 -0.01 -27.31
CA GLY A 382 0.80 1.27 -27.91
C GLY A 382 2.28 1.29 -28.34
N ALA A 383 3.18 0.86 -27.46
CA ALA A 383 4.60 0.74 -27.76
C ALA A 383 4.87 -0.27 -28.89
N GLY A 384 4.12 -1.37 -28.94
CA GLY A 384 4.19 -2.36 -30.03
C GLY A 384 3.79 -1.78 -31.38
N TYR A 385 2.68 -1.03 -31.44
CA TYR A 385 2.25 -0.31 -32.64
C TYR A 385 3.28 0.74 -33.09
N SER A 386 3.78 1.54 -32.16
CA SER A 386 4.80 2.58 -32.39
C SER A 386 6.10 2.01 -32.96
N ARG A 387 6.55 0.86 -32.46
CA ARG A 387 7.73 0.13 -33.00
C ARG A 387 7.49 -0.43 -34.40
N ARG A 388 6.31 -0.98 -34.68
CA ARG A 388 5.96 -1.48 -36.03
C ARG A 388 5.89 -0.36 -37.06
N TRP A 389 5.30 0.78 -36.69
CA TRP A 389 5.21 1.97 -37.56
C TRP A 389 6.57 2.60 -37.85
N THR A 390 7.43 2.74 -36.83
CA THR A 390 8.80 3.27 -37.01
C THR A 390 9.68 2.33 -37.84
N GLY A 391 9.51 1.02 -37.70
CA GLY A 391 10.18 0.04 -38.56
C GLY A 391 9.76 0.11 -40.02
N ARG A 392 8.48 0.37 -40.33
CA ARG A 392 8.01 0.57 -41.71
C ARG A 392 8.60 1.83 -42.33
N LEU A 393 8.56 2.96 -41.61
CA LEU A 393 9.13 4.23 -42.07
C LEU A 393 10.65 4.15 -42.33
N ALA A 394 11.41 3.44 -41.49
CA ALA A 394 12.84 3.24 -41.71
C ALA A 394 13.12 2.40 -42.98
N THR A 395 12.23 1.46 -43.30
CA THR A 395 12.33 0.59 -44.49
C THR A 395 11.97 1.36 -45.76
N ASP A 396 10.93 2.19 -45.71
CA ASP A 396 10.49 3.04 -46.83
C ASP A 396 11.53 4.14 -47.14
N THR A 397 12.15 4.74 -46.12
CA THR A 397 13.21 5.74 -46.34
C THR A 397 14.49 5.11 -46.92
N ALA A 398 14.82 3.89 -46.51
CA ALA A 398 15.97 3.15 -47.04
C ALA A 398 15.75 2.71 -48.50
N THR A 399 14.53 2.33 -48.88
CA THR A 399 14.18 1.99 -50.26
C THR A 399 14.23 3.21 -51.18
N VAL A 400 13.75 4.38 -50.75
CA VAL A 400 13.90 5.63 -51.53
C VAL A 400 15.37 6.05 -51.68
N ALA A 401 16.19 5.89 -50.64
CA ALA A 401 17.63 6.19 -50.71
C ALA A 401 18.42 5.21 -51.61
N SER A 402 17.87 4.01 -51.86
CA SER A 402 18.50 2.97 -52.69
C SER A 402 18.16 3.05 -54.18
N VAL A 403 17.29 3.98 -54.60
CA VAL A 403 17.02 4.21 -56.03
C VAL A 403 18.29 4.81 -56.64
N PRO A 404 18.97 4.12 -57.57
CA PRO A 404 20.18 4.65 -58.18
C PRO A 404 19.82 5.87 -59.01
N VAL A 405 20.37 7.03 -58.65
CA VAL A 405 20.40 8.17 -59.56
C VAL A 405 21.26 7.74 -60.75
N ALA A 406 20.63 7.47 -61.88
CA ALA A 406 21.33 7.22 -63.13
C ALA A 406 22.12 8.48 -63.49
N VAL A 407 23.39 8.51 -63.08
CA VAL A 407 24.36 9.49 -63.57
C VAL A 407 24.57 9.17 -65.04
N ARG A 408 23.95 9.96 -65.93
CA ARG A 408 24.28 9.93 -67.35
C ARG A 408 25.78 10.17 -67.49
N GLU A 409 26.46 9.14 -67.96
CA GLU A 409 27.88 9.13 -68.32
C GLU A 409 28.15 10.31 -69.26
N ARG A 410 29.08 11.21 -68.87
CA ARG A 410 29.52 12.29 -69.75
C ARG A 410 30.41 11.67 -70.82
N VAL A 411 29.85 11.51 -72.02
CA VAL A 411 30.61 11.26 -73.25
C VAL A 411 31.46 12.51 -73.53
N PRO A 412 32.78 12.40 -73.70
CA PRO A 412 33.60 13.54 -74.10
C PRO A 412 33.36 13.85 -75.58
N GLU A 413 32.88 15.05 -75.86
CA GLU A 413 32.68 15.57 -77.22
C GLU A 413 34.00 16.17 -77.75
N VAL A 414 34.36 15.84 -78.99
CA VAL A 414 35.57 16.31 -79.69
C VAL A 414 35.29 17.62 -80.43
N VAL A 415 36.18 18.58 -80.16
CA VAL A 415 36.53 19.89 -80.77
C VAL A 415 35.91 20.33 -82.12
N GLY A 416 35.39 21.58 -82.16
CA GLY A 416 35.64 22.57 -83.23
C GLY A 416 34.56 22.86 -84.28
N ALA A 417 33.79 23.96 -84.11
CA ALA A 417 33.25 24.91 -85.13
C ALA A 417 32.08 25.75 -84.54
N PRO A 418 31.77 26.97 -85.05
CA PRO A 418 30.95 27.95 -84.32
C PRO A 418 29.46 27.99 -84.73
N GLY A 419 28.59 28.18 -83.72
CA GLY A 419 27.31 28.89 -83.85
C GLY A 419 26.01 28.08 -83.71
N ALA A 420 25.29 28.27 -82.60
CA ALA A 420 23.84 28.62 -82.53
C ALA A 420 23.28 28.47 -81.10
N PRO A 421 22.24 29.23 -80.69
CA PRO A 421 21.86 29.42 -79.29
C PRO A 421 20.69 28.56 -78.81
N GLY A 422 20.72 28.22 -77.51
CA GLY A 422 19.52 28.10 -76.68
C GLY A 422 18.97 26.70 -76.42
N ALA A 423 19.30 26.14 -75.25
CA ALA A 423 18.44 25.22 -74.50
C ALA A 423 18.92 25.12 -73.03
N SER A 424 18.67 26.17 -72.24
CA SER A 424 18.76 26.11 -70.77
C SER A 424 17.43 25.55 -70.23
N GLY A 425 17.26 24.24 -70.31
CA GLY A 425 16.11 23.52 -69.76
C GLY A 425 16.33 23.13 -68.30
N ASP A 426 15.55 23.76 -67.43
CA ASP A 426 15.14 23.38 -66.08
C ASP A 426 15.65 22.06 -65.49
N SER A 427 16.66 22.17 -64.62
CA SER A 427 17.08 21.10 -63.71
C SER A 427 16.95 21.50 -62.23
N LYS A 428 16.55 22.74 -61.94
CA LYS A 428 16.32 23.23 -60.58
C LYS A 428 14.89 22.97 -60.10
N ASP A 429 13.89 23.03 -60.97
CA ASP A 429 12.48 22.84 -60.61
C ASP A 429 12.16 21.40 -60.16
N VAL A 430 12.64 20.38 -60.88
CA VAL A 430 12.43 18.97 -60.50
C VAL A 430 12.98 18.64 -59.11
N ARG A 431 14.09 19.27 -58.70
CA ARG A 431 14.72 19.03 -57.40
C ARG A 431 14.01 19.74 -56.25
N ALA A 432 13.36 20.87 -56.54
CA ALA A 432 12.54 21.61 -55.59
C ALA A 432 11.17 20.95 -55.40
N ASP A 433 10.58 20.41 -56.48
CA ASP A 433 9.29 19.72 -56.46
C ASP A 433 9.38 18.38 -55.73
N VAL A 434 10.40 17.56 -56.01
CA VAL A 434 10.63 16.29 -55.29
C VAL A 434 10.94 16.53 -53.80
N ALA A 435 11.67 17.60 -53.47
CA ALA A 435 11.91 17.97 -52.08
C ALA A 435 10.65 18.53 -51.40
N GLY A 436 9.80 19.24 -52.14
CA GLY A 436 8.52 19.77 -51.69
C GLY A 436 7.49 18.67 -51.42
N GLU A 437 7.38 17.68 -52.31
CA GLU A 437 6.52 16.50 -52.16
C GLU A 437 6.98 15.60 -51.02
N ALA A 438 8.29 15.32 -50.89
CA ALA A 438 8.81 14.55 -49.76
C ALA A 438 8.58 15.25 -48.39
N VAL A 439 8.57 16.59 -48.36
CA VAL A 439 8.28 17.38 -47.16
C VAL A 439 6.76 17.45 -46.88
N ALA A 440 5.92 17.47 -47.91
CA ALA A 440 4.47 17.45 -47.80
C ALA A 440 3.96 16.07 -47.32
N GLU A 441 4.49 14.98 -47.87
CA GLU A 441 4.22 13.61 -47.41
C GLU A 441 4.71 13.39 -45.98
N ALA A 442 5.84 13.97 -45.56
CA ALA A 442 6.34 13.86 -44.17
C ALA A 442 5.44 14.53 -43.10
N GLY A 443 4.50 15.40 -43.50
CA GLY A 443 3.65 16.20 -42.61
C GLY A 443 2.65 15.39 -41.77
N PRO A 444 1.83 14.51 -42.38
CA PRO A 444 0.95 13.56 -41.69
C PRO A 444 1.70 12.62 -40.75
N TYR A 445 2.85 12.08 -41.17
CA TYR A 445 3.65 11.12 -40.38
C TYR A 445 4.22 11.75 -39.09
N ARG A 446 4.69 13.00 -39.15
CA ARG A 446 5.15 13.74 -37.96
C ARG A 446 4.01 14.05 -36.97
N ARG A 447 2.78 14.24 -37.45
CA ARG A 447 1.60 14.44 -36.58
C ARG A 447 1.16 13.12 -35.92
N GLY A 448 1.19 12.01 -36.67
CA GLY A 448 0.91 10.68 -36.14
C GLY A 448 1.87 10.26 -35.02
N LEU A 449 3.18 10.44 -35.23
CA LEU A 449 4.21 10.12 -34.24
C LEU A 449 4.10 10.98 -32.97
N ARG A 450 3.76 12.27 -33.10
CA ARG A 450 3.54 13.15 -31.93
C ARG A 450 2.31 12.73 -31.12
N ARG A 451 1.23 12.32 -31.79
CA ARG A 451 0.01 11.82 -31.14
C ARG A 451 0.26 10.48 -30.43
N SER A 452 1.03 9.58 -31.03
CA SER A 452 1.38 8.30 -30.38
C SER A 452 2.28 8.51 -29.17
N VAL A 453 3.30 9.36 -29.27
CA VAL A 453 4.18 9.68 -28.13
C VAL A 453 3.41 10.36 -27.00
N LEU A 454 2.50 11.29 -27.30
CA LEU A 454 1.64 11.91 -26.28
C LEU A 454 0.73 10.87 -25.62
N ALA A 455 0.13 9.96 -26.39
CA ALA A 455 -0.70 8.88 -25.85
C ALA A 455 0.11 7.93 -24.95
N GLU A 456 1.29 7.48 -25.39
CA GLU A 456 2.19 6.63 -24.59
C GLU A 456 2.58 7.30 -23.27
N VAL A 457 2.90 8.59 -23.32
CA VAL A 457 3.24 9.40 -22.16
C VAL A 457 2.05 9.55 -21.21
N SER A 458 0.86 9.85 -21.72
CA SER A 458 -0.36 9.96 -20.91
C SER A 458 -0.69 8.64 -20.20
N VAL A 459 -0.61 7.50 -20.91
CA VAL A 459 -0.81 6.19 -20.31
C VAL A 459 0.27 5.89 -19.26
N GLY A 460 1.52 6.27 -19.52
CA GLY A 460 2.62 6.14 -18.56
C GLY A 460 2.37 6.91 -17.25
N ILE A 461 1.81 8.13 -17.34
CA ILE A 461 1.38 8.89 -16.15
C ILE A 461 0.29 8.14 -15.40
N VAL A 462 -0.74 7.66 -16.10
CA VAL A 462 -1.84 6.90 -15.47
C VAL A 462 -1.28 5.69 -14.71
N VAL A 463 -0.35 4.94 -15.31
CA VAL A 463 0.30 3.80 -14.64
C VAL A 463 1.02 4.22 -13.36
N LEU A 464 1.75 5.35 -13.38
CA LEU A 464 2.45 5.86 -12.18
C LEU A 464 1.46 6.29 -11.10
N VAL A 465 0.40 6.99 -11.47
CA VAL A 465 -0.62 7.49 -10.54
C VAL A 465 -1.37 6.33 -9.87
N VAL A 466 -1.82 5.35 -10.66
CA VAL A 466 -2.46 4.15 -10.13
C VAL A 466 -1.48 3.34 -9.27
N THR A 467 -0.18 3.32 -9.63
CA THR A 467 0.85 2.68 -8.80
C THR A 467 0.99 3.38 -7.44
N THR A 468 1.02 4.71 -7.42
CA THR A 468 1.05 5.53 -6.20
C THR A 468 -0.17 5.27 -5.31
N LEU A 469 -1.37 5.21 -5.91
CA LEU A 469 -2.59 4.86 -5.17
C LEU A 469 -2.53 3.43 -4.61
N LEU A 470 -2.06 2.47 -5.41
CA LEU A 470 -1.89 1.09 -4.99
C LEU A 470 -0.93 0.94 -3.82
N THR A 471 0.18 1.68 -3.80
CA THR A 471 1.14 1.64 -2.69
C THR A 471 0.57 2.17 -1.38
N GLY A 472 -0.41 3.07 -1.43
CA GLY A 472 -1.11 3.58 -0.25
C GLY A 472 -2.40 2.82 0.11
N THR A 473 -2.74 1.76 -0.62
CA THR A 473 -3.97 0.97 -0.39
C THR A 473 -3.63 -0.34 0.30
N GLN A 474 -4.39 -0.69 1.35
CA GLN A 474 -4.30 -1.97 2.06
C GLN A 474 -4.31 -3.17 1.07
N PRO A 475 -3.40 -4.15 1.19
CA PRO A 475 -3.35 -5.30 0.27
C PRO A 475 -4.62 -6.14 0.38
N GLY A 476 -5.05 -6.73 -0.74
CA GLY A 476 -6.29 -7.51 -0.82
C GLY A 476 -6.38 -8.62 0.24
N ARG A 477 -5.27 -9.33 0.50
CA ARG A 477 -5.19 -10.36 1.55
C ARG A 477 -5.49 -9.79 2.93
N ALA A 478 -4.82 -8.71 3.31
CA ALA A 478 -5.02 -8.07 4.60
C ALA A 478 -6.46 -7.56 4.73
N ALA A 479 -7.01 -6.97 3.66
CA ALA A 479 -8.39 -6.49 3.65
C ALA A 479 -9.40 -7.63 3.90
N THR A 480 -9.18 -8.80 3.29
CA THR A 480 -10.04 -9.97 3.53
C THR A 480 -9.89 -10.54 4.93
N GLU A 481 -8.67 -10.56 5.50
CA GLU A 481 -8.42 -11.05 6.86
C GLU A 481 -9.10 -10.14 7.90
N SER A 482 -8.99 -8.82 7.76
CA SER A 482 -9.66 -7.87 8.64
C SER A 482 -11.17 -7.91 8.50
N ALA A 483 -11.71 -8.01 7.28
CA ALA A 483 -13.15 -8.14 7.06
C ALA A 483 -13.71 -9.43 7.69
N ALA A 484 -12.98 -10.53 7.60
CA ALA A 484 -13.33 -11.78 8.25
C ALA A 484 -13.30 -11.66 9.78
N ALA A 485 -12.32 -10.93 10.33
CA ALA A 485 -12.22 -10.71 11.77
C ALA A 485 -13.34 -9.80 12.32
N VAL A 486 -13.69 -8.74 11.59
CA VAL A 486 -14.86 -7.90 11.91
C VAL A 486 -16.14 -8.73 11.86
N SER A 487 -16.30 -9.55 10.81
CA SER A 487 -17.47 -10.44 10.69
C SER A 487 -17.54 -11.47 11.83
N ALA A 488 -16.39 -11.96 12.31
CA ALA A 488 -16.31 -12.87 13.45
C ALA A 488 -16.61 -12.17 14.79
N ALA A 489 -16.29 -10.88 14.90
CA ALA A 489 -16.62 -10.05 16.07
C ALA A 489 -18.09 -9.58 16.09
N GLU A 490 -18.69 -9.35 14.91
CA GLU A 490 -20.10 -8.94 14.76
C GLU A 490 -21.09 -10.12 14.81
N GLN A 491 -20.64 -11.35 14.59
CA GLN A 491 -21.47 -12.52 14.86
C GLN A 491 -21.79 -12.53 16.35
N PRO A 492 -23.08 -12.47 16.77
CA PRO A 492 -23.41 -12.56 18.18
C PRO A 492 -22.89 -13.91 18.67
N THR A 493 -21.84 -13.84 19.49
CA THR A 493 -21.18 -15.01 20.07
C THR A 493 -22.06 -15.73 21.07
N GLY A 494 -23.33 -15.34 21.20
CA GLY A 494 -24.35 -16.13 21.84
C GLY A 494 -25.76 -15.63 21.57
N SER A 495 -26.74 -16.51 21.75
CA SER A 495 -28.14 -16.12 21.78
C SER A 495 -28.52 -15.70 23.20
N SER A 496 -29.04 -14.48 23.36
CA SER A 496 -29.65 -14.04 24.62
C SER A 496 -31.17 -14.26 24.56
N THR A 497 -31.70 -15.07 25.49
CA THR A 497 -33.11 -15.39 25.61
C THR A 497 -33.63 -14.95 26.97
N LEU A 498 -34.61 -14.06 26.99
CA LEU A 498 -35.30 -13.64 28.21
C LEU A 498 -36.58 -14.45 28.40
N ILE A 499 -36.68 -15.16 29.52
CA ILE A 499 -37.81 -16.05 29.84
C ILE A 499 -38.53 -15.52 31.08
N PRO A 500 -39.78 -15.01 30.96
CA PRO A 500 -40.57 -14.66 32.12
C PRO A 500 -41.01 -15.92 32.86
N PHE A 501 -41.08 -15.85 34.19
CA PHE A 501 -41.58 -16.91 35.05
C PHE A 501 -42.50 -16.35 36.14
N ASP A 502 -43.50 -17.13 36.53
CA ASP A 502 -44.46 -16.82 37.60
C ASP A 502 -44.80 -18.12 38.33
N VAL A 503 -44.47 -18.21 39.63
CA VAL A 503 -44.82 -19.35 40.48
C VAL A 503 -46.18 -19.18 41.19
N GLY A 504 -46.89 -18.08 40.96
CA GLY A 504 -48.24 -17.83 41.52
C GLY A 504 -48.27 -17.35 42.97
N THR A 505 -47.12 -17.07 43.58
CA THR A 505 -46.97 -16.58 44.97
C THR A 505 -46.51 -15.11 45.03
N PRO A 506 -46.79 -14.36 46.12
CA PRO A 506 -46.28 -13.00 46.29
C PRO A 506 -44.74 -12.96 46.25
N GLY A 507 -44.17 -12.19 45.33
CA GLY A 507 -42.71 -12.15 45.09
C GLY A 507 -42.17 -13.24 44.15
N GLY A 508 -43.01 -14.17 43.71
CA GLY A 508 -42.66 -15.30 42.85
C GLY A 508 -42.64 -15.02 41.33
N ARG A 509 -42.50 -13.75 40.94
CA ARG A 509 -42.50 -13.31 39.54
C ARG A 509 -41.15 -12.75 39.15
N GLY A 510 -40.66 -13.08 37.97
CA GLY A 510 -39.39 -12.58 37.50
C GLY A 510 -39.10 -12.92 36.05
N LYS A 511 -37.86 -12.70 35.64
CA LYS A 511 -37.34 -13.07 34.32
C LYS A 511 -35.99 -13.74 34.47
N VAL A 512 -35.74 -14.81 33.72
CA VAL A 512 -34.40 -15.39 33.57
C VAL A 512 -33.86 -14.96 32.23
N GLN A 513 -32.75 -14.23 32.22
CA GLN A 513 -31.97 -13.95 31.02
C GLN A 513 -30.94 -15.05 30.87
N ILE A 514 -30.99 -15.78 29.76
CA ILE A 514 -30.08 -16.89 29.45
C ILE A 514 -29.25 -16.49 28.24
N GLU A 515 -27.94 -16.51 28.39
CA GLU A 515 -26.97 -16.31 27.33
C GLU A 515 -26.30 -17.65 27.02
N LEU A 516 -26.41 -18.10 25.77
CA LEU A 516 -25.83 -19.34 25.28
C LEU A 516 -24.80 -19.00 24.20
N ALA A 517 -23.54 -19.35 24.42
CA ALA A 517 -22.40 -19.01 23.55
C ALA A 517 -21.56 -20.25 23.23
N PRO A 518 -21.16 -20.55 21.98
CA PRO A 518 -21.43 -19.82 20.74
C PRO A 518 -22.82 -20.10 20.13
N GLY A 519 -23.59 -21.04 20.70
CA GLY A 519 -24.85 -21.50 20.09
C GLY A 519 -24.62 -22.38 18.85
N ARG A 520 -23.59 -23.23 18.87
CA ARG A 520 -23.21 -24.10 17.74
C ARG A 520 -22.99 -25.56 18.18
N VAL A 521 -22.87 -26.47 17.21
CA VAL A 521 -22.48 -27.85 17.48
C VAL A 521 -21.13 -27.92 18.24
N GLY A 522 -21.09 -28.73 19.29
CA GLY A 522 -19.92 -28.91 20.16
C GLY A 522 -20.07 -28.23 21.50
N GLU A 523 -18.95 -27.74 22.05
CA GLU A 523 -18.90 -27.08 23.35
C GLU A 523 -19.57 -25.70 23.31
N ASN A 524 -20.38 -25.43 24.33
CA ASN A 524 -21.07 -24.19 24.58
C ASN A 524 -20.97 -23.85 26.07
N SER A 525 -20.91 -22.56 26.37
CA SER A 525 -21.12 -22.01 27.70
C SER A 525 -22.53 -21.45 27.82
N VAL A 526 -23.05 -21.49 29.04
CA VAL A 526 -24.32 -20.87 29.40
C VAL A 526 -24.11 -19.99 30.61
N GLN A 527 -24.65 -18.77 30.55
CA GLN A 527 -24.82 -17.90 31.70
C GLN A 527 -26.29 -17.56 31.84
N ALA A 528 -26.79 -17.56 33.08
CA ALA A 528 -28.17 -17.22 33.38
C ALA A 528 -28.26 -16.28 34.57
N VAL A 529 -28.96 -15.16 34.39
CA VAL A 529 -29.21 -14.15 35.42
C VAL A 529 -30.70 -14.10 35.69
N ILE A 530 -31.08 -14.06 36.97
CA ILE A 530 -32.48 -13.97 37.38
C ILE A 530 -32.77 -12.56 37.84
N PHE A 531 -33.85 -11.99 37.32
CA PHE A 531 -34.36 -10.68 37.69
C PHE A 531 -35.68 -10.82 38.44
N GLY A 532 -35.80 -10.12 39.55
CA GLY A 532 -37.03 -10.00 40.33
C GLY A 532 -38.09 -9.11 39.65
N PRO A 533 -39.25 -8.93 40.28
CA PRO A 533 -40.36 -8.14 39.73
C PRO A 533 -40.08 -6.64 39.68
N ASP A 534 -39.13 -6.16 40.51
CA ASP A 534 -38.60 -4.80 40.53
C ASP A 534 -37.49 -4.56 39.50
N GLY A 535 -37.08 -5.60 38.76
CA GLY A 535 -35.99 -5.56 37.78
C GLY A 535 -34.59 -5.65 38.39
N GLY A 536 -34.47 -5.80 39.71
CA GLY A 536 -33.20 -6.09 40.38
C GLY A 536 -32.76 -7.54 40.17
N ILE A 537 -31.48 -7.84 40.37
CA ILE A 537 -30.99 -9.23 40.35
C ILE A 537 -31.54 -9.95 41.59
N ALA A 538 -32.15 -11.11 41.37
CA ALA A 538 -32.70 -11.96 42.42
C ALA A 538 -31.92 -13.28 42.52
N THR A 539 -31.76 -13.79 43.73
CA THR A 539 -31.21 -15.12 43.98
C THR A 539 -32.35 -16.12 44.15
N VAL A 540 -32.14 -17.35 43.69
CA VAL A 540 -33.11 -18.45 43.85
C VAL A 540 -32.39 -19.67 44.39
N PRO A 541 -33.06 -20.54 45.18
CA PRO A 541 -32.49 -21.80 45.64
C PRO A 541 -31.92 -22.70 44.53
N GLU A 542 -32.58 -22.76 43.36
CA GLU A 542 -32.10 -23.59 42.25
C GLU A 542 -32.56 -23.07 40.88
N LEU A 543 -31.64 -23.08 39.92
CA LEU A 543 -31.93 -22.93 38.50
C LEU A 543 -31.38 -24.12 37.72
N ARG A 544 -32.28 -24.88 37.09
CA ARG A 544 -31.93 -26.03 36.25
C ARG A 544 -32.26 -25.72 34.80
N LEU A 545 -31.32 -25.97 33.89
CA LEU A 545 -31.48 -25.74 32.46
C LEU A 545 -31.23 -27.04 31.68
N THR A 546 -32.20 -27.42 30.84
CA THR A 546 -32.09 -28.63 30.02
C THR A 546 -32.38 -28.35 28.55
N PHE A 547 -31.71 -29.07 27.66
CA PHE A 547 -31.83 -28.96 26.21
C PHE A 547 -32.29 -30.27 25.60
N SER A 548 -33.27 -30.21 24.71
CA SER A 548 -33.75 -31.38 23.95
C SER A 548 -33.93 -31.02 22.48
N LEU A 549 -33.69 -31.96 21.58
CA LEU A 549 -33.90 -31.85 20.14
C LEU A 549 -34.97 -32.88 19.73
N PRO A 550 -36.26 -32.55 19.85
CA PRO A 550 -37.34 -33.52 19.67
C PRO A 550 -37.38 -34.15 18.27
N LYS A 551 -36.91 -33.42 17.24
CA LYS A 551 -36.89 -33.93 15.86
C LYS A 551 -35.91 -35.09 15.64
N GLN A 552 -34.95 -35.27 16.54
CA GLN A 552 -33.89 -36.28 16.42
C GLN A 552 -33.79 -37.14 17.68
N ASP A 553 -34.80 -37.10 18.56
CA ASP A 553 -34.86 -37.83 19.84
C ASP A 553 -33.60 -37.68 20.72
N VAL A 554 -33.00 -36.47 20.73
CA VAL A 554 -31.82 -36.16 21.57
C VAL A 554 -32.22 -35.37 22.82
N GLY A 555 -31.69 -35.75 23.98
CA GLY A 555 -31.89 -35.10 25.27
C GLY A 555 -32.91 -35.78 26.18
N PRO A 556 -33.23 -35.21 27.36
CA PRO A 556 -32.76 -33.91 27.85
C PRO A 556 -31.29 -33.95 28.29
N ILE A 557 -30.49 -33.02 27.75
CA ILE A 557 -29.12 -32.75 28.20
C ILE A 557 -29.20 -31.68 29.29
N ASP A 558 -28.73 -31.99 30.48
CA ASP A 558 -28.63 -31.04 31.58
C ASP A 558 -27.37 -30.18 31.41
N ALA A 559 -27.53 -28.86 31.49
CA ALA A 559 -26.41 -27.92 31.39
C ALA A 559 -25.53 -27.93 32.66
N GLN A 560 -26.01 -28.48 33.77
CA GLN A 560 -25.30 -28.53 35.06
C GLN A 560 -24.85 -27.14 35.52
N LEU A 561 -25.80 -26.20 35.54
CA LEU A 561 -25.52 -24.85 36.01
C LEU A 561 -25.09 -24.84 37.48
N THR A 562 -24.12 -24.01 37.81
CA THR A 562 -23.69 -23.75 39.19
C THR A 562 -23.89 -22.29 39.54
N ASP A 563 -24.36 -22.02 40.76
CA ASP A 563 -24.45 -20.66 41.29
C ASP A 563 -23.04 -20.07 41.45
N LYS A 564 -22.83 -18.88 40.87
CA LYS A 564 -21.57 -18.12 40.90
C LYS A 564 -21.67 -16.85 41.76
N GLY A 565 -22.67 -16.76 42.64
CA GLY A 565 -22.86 -15.62 43.53
C GLY A 565 -23.50 -14.43 42.82
N GLY A 566 -24.70 -14.63 42.29
CA GLY A 566 -25.51 -13.60 41.63
C GLY A 566 -25.91 -13.92 40.18
N TYR A 567 -25.37 -15.01 39.63
CA TYR A 567 -25.76 -15.58 38.33
C TYR A 567 -25.36 -17.06 38.31
N TRP A 568 -25.95 -17.82 37.39
CA TRP A 568 -25.72 -19.25 37.21
C TRP A 568 -24.92 -19.49 35.94
N ALA A 569 -23.90 -20.34 35.98
CA ALA A 569 -23.06 -20.58 34.80
C ALA A 569 -22.51 -22.01 34.70
N THR A 570 -22.20 -22.39 33.46
CA THR A 570 -21.47 -23.60 33.06
C THR A 570 -20.68 -23.32 31.77
N ASP A 571 -19.51 -23.92 31.65
CA ASP A 571 -18.72 -23.94 30.42
C ASP A 571 -18.71 -25.34 29.77
N GLY A 572 -19.44 -26.30 30.34
CA GLY A 572 -19.39 -27.72 29.99
C GLY A 572 -20.58 -28.23 29.15
N LEU A 573 -21.41 -27.35 28.60
CA LEU A 573 -22.58 -27.79 27.83
C LEU A 573 -22.15 -28.24 26.42
N THR A 574 -22.25 -29.54 26.13
CA THR A 574 -21.97 -30.05 24.77
C THR A 574 -23.29 -30.35 24.05
N LEU A 575 -23.51 -29.69 22.90
CA LEU A 575 -24.67 -29.93 22.03
C LEU A 575 -24.21 -30.65 20.75
N PRO A 576 -24.59 -31.92 20.54
CA PRO A 576 -23.97 -32.76 19.53
C PRO A 576 -24.43 -32.50 18.09
N LEU A 577 -25.57 -31.82 17.90
CA LEU A 577 -26.24 -31.72 16.59
C LEU A 577 -26.83 -30.33 16.36
N ALA A 578 -26.75 -29.86 15.12
CA ALA A 578 -27.35 -28.60 14.69
C ALA A 578 -28.87 -28.75 14.56
N GLY A 579 -29.61 -27.67 14.79
CA GLY A 579 -31.06 -27.65 14.63
C GLY A 579 -31.78 -26.79 15.65
N THR A 580 -33.10 -26.95 15.71
CA THR A 580 -33.99 -26.17 16.58
C THR A 580 -34.24 -26.95 17.88
N TRP A 581 -33.52 -26.58 18.93
CA TRP A 581 -33.58 -27.19 20.25
C TRP A 581 -34.67 -26.55 21.12
N THR A 582 -35.25 -27.33 22.02
CA THR A 582 -36.11 -26.87 23.11
C THR A 582 -35.29 -26.77 24.37
N MET A 583 -35.13 -25.55 24.87
CA MET A 583 -34.49 -25.20 26.13
C MET A 583 -35.56 -25.06 27.21
N LYS A 584 -35.46 -25.83 28.29
CA LYS A 584 -36.34 -25.76 29.46
C LYS A 584 -35.60 -25.22 30.66
N ALA A 585 -36.04 -24.08 31.17
CA ALA A 585 -35.56 -23.47 32.40
C ALA A 585 -36.53 -23.81 33.54
N THR A 586 -36.04 -24.47 34.57
CA THR A 586 -36.79 -24.76 35.81
C THR A 586 -36.23 -23.87 36.92
N VAL A 587 -37.06 -22.96 37.41
CA VAL A 587 -36.71 -21.99 38.45
C VAL A 587 -37.43 -22.41 39.72
N ARG A 588 -36.67 -22.71 40.79
CA ARG A 588 -37.21 -23.03 42.11
C ARG A 588 -37.00 -21.84 43.03
N THR A 589 -38.08 -21.21 43.49
CA THR A 589 -38.06 -19.99 44.29
C THR A 589 -38.10 -20.26 45.81
N THR A 590 -38.67 -21.38 46.22
CA THR A 590 -38.71 -21.84 47.63
C THR A 590 -38.49 -23.36 47.69
N ASP A 591 -38.56 -23.98 48.86
CA ASP A 591 -38.47 -25.44 48.99
C ASP A 591 -39.64 -26.19 48.32
N ILE A 592 -40.77 -25.52 48.10
CA ILE A 592 -41.99 -26.12 47.54
C ILE A 592 -42.46 -25.47 46.23
N ASP A 593 -41.99 -24.26 45.91
CA ASP A 593 -42.43 -23.50 44.74
C ASP A 593 -41.39 -23.55 43.62
N GLN A 594 -41.80 -24.07 42.45
CA GLN A 594 -41.00 -24.08 41.24
C GLN A 594 -41.86 -23.93 39.99
N VAL A 595 -41.26 -23.42 38.91
CA VAL A 595 -41.89 -23.29 37.60
C VAL A 595 -40.92 -23.69 36.49
N THR A 596 -41.42 -24.41 35.49
CA THR A 596 -40.66 -24.78 34.30
C THR A 596 -41.21 -24.04 33.09
N VAL A 597 -40.35 -23.31 32.40
CA VAL A 597 -40.69 -22.57 31.18
C VAL A 597 -39.82 -23.05 30.03
N SER A 598 -40.42 -23.23 28.85
CA SER A 598 -39.73 -23.74 27.66
C SER A 598 -39.61 -22.65 26.60
N LYS A 599 -38.45 -22.59 25.94
CA LYS A 599 -38.20 -21.72 24.78
C LYS A 599 -37.42 -22.48 23.71
N THR A 600 -37.58 -22.02 22.48
CA THR A 600 -36.87 -22.57 21.33
C THR A 600 -35.59 -21.80 21.09
N VAL A 601 -34.48 -22.52 20.85
CA VAL A 601 -33.17 -21.96 20.48
C VAL A 601 -32.64 -22.68 19.25
N ASN A 602 -31.98 -21.94 18.34
CA ASN A 602 -31.36 -22.51 17.16
C ASN A 602 -29.87 -22.70 17.41
N ILE A 603 -29.38 -23.90 17.08
CA ILE A 603 -27.97 -24.28 17.15
C ILE A 603 -27.45 -24.43 15.74
N GLY A 604 -26.44 -23.63 15.40
CA GLY A 604 -25.79 -23.55 14.09
C GLY A 604 -24.81 -24.68 13.79
#